data_AF-A0A7C2GKS2-F1
#
_entry.id   AF-A0A7C2GKS2-F1
#
_cell.length_a   1.000
_cell.length_b   1.000
_cell.length_c   1.000
_cell.angle_alpha   90.00
_cell.angle_beta   90.00
_cell.angle_gamma   90.00
#
_symmetry.space_group_name_H-M   'P 1'
#
loop_
_entity.id
_entity.type
_entity.pdbx_description
1 polymer ?
#
loop_
_entity_poly.entity_id
_entity_poly.type
_entity_poly.pdbx_seq_one_letter_code
_entity_poly.pdbx_strand_id
1 'polypeptide(L)'
;MRGVATAILIFIAIVGMSVTLVVLRPRLQKQQEEQLEKLCASRLGRLAAALQLYLERTDNLLPPPNHWCDALEEFIPPSQRRFVFHCPKLEGRGGYGYAMNAYAWDEEHQTPRWHPEMYPQSKVVLIYETRQSRRNAVGKGDDIPVPGRHDGKILLLFADGSTMAVTPDELREMQERGEILFKPLPPPR
;
A
#
# COMPACT_ATOMS: atom_id res chain seq x y z
N MET A 1 17.97 -23.16 54.56
CA MET A 1 16.82 -23.79 53.85
C MET A 1 15.85 -22.77 53.24
N ARG A 2 15.39 -21.74 53.97
CA ARG A 2 14.45 -20.72 53.43
C ARG A 2 14.96 -19.97 52.19
N GLY A 3 16.22 -19.53 52.17
CA GLY A 3 16.77 -18.79 51.01
C GLY A 3 16.89 -19.60 49.72
N VAL A 4 17.11 -20.91 49.82
CA VAL A 4 17.21 -21.81 48.64
C VAL A 4 15.83 -22.02 48.03
N ALA A 5 14.79 -22.21 48.85
CA ALA A 5 13.42 -22.34 48.38
C ALA A 5 12.94 -21.05 47.68
N THR A 6 13.25 -19.88 48.24
CA THR A 6 12.92 -18.59 47.60
C THR A 6 13.64 -18.42 46.25
N ALA A 7 14.93 -18.79 46.16
CA ALA A 7 15.68 -18.72 44.91
C ALA A 7 15.11 -19.64 43.83
N ILE A 8 14.69 -20.87 44.19
CA ILE A 8 14.05 -21.81 43.26
C ILE A 8 12.71 -21.25 42.75
N LEU A 9 11.88 -20.68 43.62
CA LEU A 9 10.60 -20.08 43.22
C LEU A 9 10.78 -18.90 42.27
N ILE A 10 11.76 -18.03 42.52
CA ILE A 10 12.11 -16.92 41.62
C ILE A 10 12.58 -17.46 40.27
N PHE A 11 13.43 -18.49 40.26
CA PHE A 11 13.89 -19.12 39.02
C PHE A 11 12.73 -19.71 38.20
N ILE A 12 11.83 -20.46 38.84
CA ILE A 12 10.64 -21.01 38.18
C ILE A 12 9.76 -19.90 37.60
N ALA A 13 9.56 -18.80 38.33
CA ALA A 13 8.77 -17.67 37.84
C ALA A 13 9.41 -16.99 36.62
N ILE A 14 10.74 -16.78 36.63
CA ILE A 14 11.48 -16.21 35.50
C ILE A 14 11.43 -17.13 34.28
N VAL A 15 11.64 -18.44 34.47
CA VAL A 15 11.55 -19.42 33.38
C VAL A 15 10.11 -19.48 32.83
N GLY A 16 9.11 -19.52 33.69
CA GLY A 16 7.70 -19.49 33.30
C GLY A 16 7.33 -18.24 32.51
N MET A 17 7.75 -17.05 32.96
CA MET A 17 7.57 -15.79 32.25
C MET A 17 8.26 -15.81 30.87
N SER A 18 9.51 -16.29 30.82
CA SER A 18 10.31 -16.34 29.59
C SER A 18 9.68 -17.27 28.55
N VAL A 19 9.25 -18.46 28.95
CA VAL A 19 8.54 -19.42 28.09
C VAL A 19 7.23 -18.81 27.57
N THR A 20 6.47 -18.15 28.44
CA THR A 20 5.21 -17.48 28.06
C THR A 20 5.45 -16.40 27.00
N LEU A 21 6.48 -15.56 27.17
CA LEU A 21 6.85 -14.54 26.19
C LEU A 21 7.27 -15.15 24.84
N VAL A 22 8.07 -16.22 24.85
CA VAL A 22 8.49 -16.90 23.61
C VAL A 22 7.28 -17.47 22.85
N VAL A 23 6.31 -18.04 23.57
CA VAL A 23 5.08 -18.59 22.96
C VAL A 23 4.14 -17.50 22.44
N LEU A 24 4.03 -16.36 23.12
CA LEU A 24 3.11 -15.28 22.73
C LEU A 24 3.67 -14.36 21.63
N ARG A 25 4.99 -14.17 21.55
CA ARG A 25 5.66 -13.33 20.54
C ARG A 25 5.16 -13.53 19.10
N PRO A 26 5.10 -14.74 18.53
CA PRO A 26 4.66 -14.91 17.15
C PRO A 26 3.21 -14.48 16.93
N ARG A 27 2.34 -14.67 17.93
CA ARG A 27 0.93 -14.23 17.85
C ARG A 27 0.81 -12.71 17.85
N LEU A 28 1.57 -12.05 18.73
CA LEU A 28 1.59 -10.59 18.81
C LEU A 28 2.16 -9.97 17.53
N GLN A 29 3.24 -10.54 16.99
CA GLN A 29 3.83 -10.10 15.72
C GLN A 29 2.84 -10.23 14.57
N LYS A 30 2.14 -11.37 14.46
CA LYS A 30 1.11 -11.58 13.45
C LYS A 30 -0.05 -10.58 13.59
N GLN A 31 -0.54 -10.34 14.81
CA GLN A 31 -1.61 -9.36 15.05
C GLN A 31 -1.19 -7.94 14.68
N GLN A 32 0.02 -7.54 15.07
CA GLN A 32 0.58 -6.24 14.70
C GLN A 32 0.68 -6.10 13.18
N GLU A 33 1.08 -7.17 12.50
CA GLU A 33 1.20 -7.17 11.05
C GLU A 33 -0.15 -7.00 10.35
N GLU A 34 -1.15 -7.76 10.76
CA GLU A 34 -2.52 -7.63 10.27
C GLU A 34 -3.08 -6.21 10.48
N GLN A 35 -2.73 -5.56 11.60
CA GLN A 35 -3.11 -4.16 11.85
C GLN A 35 -2.40 -3.19 10.90
N LEU A 36 -1.11 -3.40 10.64
CA LEU A 36 -0.35 -2.57 9.71
C LEU A 36 -0.85 -2.73 8.27
N GLU A 37 -1.17 -3.96 7.84
CA GLU A 37 -1.77 -4.25 6.53
C GLU A 37 -3.12 -3.52 6.39
N LYS A 38 -4.01 -3.65 7.38
CA LYS A 38 -5.31 -2.94 7.40
C LYS A 38 -5.16 -1.42 7.37
N LEU A 39 -4.19 -0.88 8.10
CA LEU A 39 -3.93 0.56 8.10
C LEU A 39 -3.39 1.03 6.75
N CYS A 40 -2.53 0.24 6.10
CA CYS A 40 -2.02 0.50 4.76
C CYS A 40 -3.19 0.52 3.74
N ALA A 41 -4.06 -0.49 3.77
CA ALA A 41 -5.26 -0.55 2.95
C ALA A 41 -6.21 0.64 3.21
N SER A 42 -6.40 1.04 4.46
CA SER A 42 -7.20 2.22 4.82
C SER A 42 -6.61 3.51 4.24
N ARG A 43 -5.28 3.65 4.19
CA ARG A 43 -4.61 4.80 3.55
C ARG A 43 -4.82 4.81 2.05
N LEU A 44 -4.68 3.66 1.39
CA LEU A 44 -5.02 3.52 -0.03
C LEU A 44 -6.49 3.86 -0.29
N GLY A 45 -7.42 3.44 0.56
CA GLY A 45 -8.83 3.82 0.44
C GLY A 45 -9.08 5.34 0.58
N ARG A 46 -8.27 6.05 1.39
CA ARG A 46 -8.32 7.52 1.47
C ARG A 46 -7.73 8.18 0.22
N LEU A 47 -6.66 7.62 -0.33
CA LEU A 47 -6.13 8.05 -1.63
C LEU A 47 -7.14 7.80 -2.75
N ALA A 48 -7.87 6.69 -2.71
CA ALA A 48 -8.95 6.39 -3.63
C ALA A 48 -10.03 7.47 -3.58
N ALA A 49 -10.50 7.82 -2.37
CA ALA A 49 -11.50 8.87 -2.20
C ALA A 49 -10.99 10.23 -2.70
N ALA A 50 -9.74 10.59 -2.39
CA ALA A 50 -9.12 11.82 -2.88
C ALA A 50 -9.00 11.84 -4.41
N LEU A 51 -8.65 10.70 -5.01
CA LEU A 51 -8.56 10.55 -6.46
C LEU A 51 -9.93 10.70 -7.14
N GLN A 52 -10.99 10.13 -6.56
CA GLN A 52 -12.35 10.30 -7.10
C GLN A 52 -12.78 11.78 -7.07
N LEU A 53 -12.54 12.48 -5.96
CA LEU A 53 -12.80 13.92 -5.87
C LEU A 53 -11.96 14.74 -6.87
N TYR A 54 -10.71 14.34 -7.09
CA TYR A 54 -9.85 14.97 -8.10
C TYR A 54 -10.44 14.81 -9.50
N LEU A 55 -10.82 13.58 -9.87
CA LEU A 55 -11.43 13.26 -11.16
C LEU A 55 -12.72 14.05 -11.38
N GLU A 56 -13.59 14.12 -10.38
CA GLU A 56 -14.82 14.94 -10.43
C GLU A 56 -14.54 16.43 -10.66
N ARG A 57 -13.41 16.94 -10.14
CA ARG A 57 -13.04 18.36 -10.23
C ARG A 57 -12.31 18.74 -11.52
N THR A 58 -11.68 17.77 -12.18
CA THR A 58 -10.79 17.99 -13.34
C THR A 58 -11.30 17.33 -14.61
N ASP A 59 -12.62 17.24 -14.81
CA ASP A 59 -13.23 16.65 -16.01
C ASP A 59 -12.72 15.22 -16.30
N ASN A 60 -12.56 14.43 -15.24
CA ASN A 60 -12.01 13.07 -15.22
C ASN A 60 -10.54 12.95 -15.66
N LEU A 61 -9.75 14.01 -15.56
CA LEU A 61 -8.32 13.93 -15.82
C LEU A 61 -7.59 13.29 -14.64
N LEU A 62 -6.66 12.36 -14.91
CA LEU A 62 -5.78 11.81 -13.87
C LEU A 62 -4.72 12.84 -13.44
N PRO A 63 -4.25 12.80 -12.18
CA PRO A 63 -3.26 13.76 -11.71
C PRO A 63 -1.91 13.58 -12.44
N PRO A 64 -1.15 14.67 -12.65
CA PRO A 64 0.16 14.59 -13.30
C PRO A 64 1.14 13.71 -12.50
N PRO A 65 1.89 12.79 -13.13
CA PRO A 65 2.75 11.83 -12.42
C PRO A 65 3.77 12.49 -11.50
N ASN A 66 4.39 13.60 -11.89
CA ASN A 66 5.45 14.22 -11.08
C ASN A 66 4.93 15.02 -9.87
N HIS A 67 3.61 15.23 -9.79
CA HIS A 67 2.96 16.05 -8.76
C HIS A 67 1.68 15.40 -8.21
N TRP A 68 1.51 14.08 -8.37
CA TRP A 68 0.25 13.43 -8.03
C TRP A 68 -0.09 13.52 -6.54
N CYS A 69 0.89 13.46 -5.64
CA CYS A 69 0.63 13.66 -4.22
C CYS A 69 0.18 15.10 -3.95
N ASP A 70 0.75 16.11 -4.64
CA ASP A 70 0.32 17.52 -4.48
C ASP A 70 -1.12 17.71 -4.94
N ALA A 71 -1.44 17.15 -6.10
CA ALA A 71 -2.77 17.19 -6.71
C ALA A 71 -3.83 16.55 -5.80
N LEU A 72 -3.53 15.40 -5.18
CA LEU A 72 -4.47 14.72 -4.29
C LEU A 72 -4.53 15.35 -2.89
N GLU A 73 -3.47 16.01 -2.42
CA GLU A 73 -3.39 16.56 -1.07
C GLU A 73 -4.45 17.63 -0.78
N GLU A 74 -4.87 18.38 -1.80
CA GLU A 74 -5.98 19.36 -1.71
C GLU A 74 -7.29 18.70 -1.25
N PHE A 75 -7.54 17.48 -1.71
CA PHE A 75 -8.75 16.70 -1.42
C PHE A 75 -8.64 15.87 -0.14
N ILE A 76 -7.52 15.96 0.58
CA ILE A 76 -7.28 15.22 1.80
C ILE A 76 -7.41 16.16 3.01
N PRO A 77 -8.16 15.77 4.06
CA PRO A 77 -8.27 16.57 5.28
C PRO A 77 -6.88 16.89 5.88
N PRO A 78 -6.63 18.13 6.35
CA PRO A 78 -5.32 18.53 6.88
C PRO A 78 -4.75 17.61 7.96
N SER A 79 -5.62 17.04 8.81
CA SER A 79 -5.23 16.10 9.87
C SER A 79 -4.63 14.78 9.36
N GLN A 80 -4.81 14.46 8.07
CA GLN A 80 -4.41 13.18 7.47
C GLN A 80 -3.22 13.28 6.51
N ARG A 81 -2.94 14.48 5.97
CA ARG A 81 -1.91 14.72 4.93
C ARG A 81 -0.53 14.19 5.32
N ARG A 82 -0.17 14.29 6.60
CA ARG A 82 1.12 13.85 7.14
C ARG A 82 1.42 12.34 7.02
N PHE A 83 0.41 11.50 6.81
CA PHE A 83 0.59 10.05 6.83
C PHE A 83 -0.08 9.30 5.66
N VAL A 84 -1.03 9.92 4.97
CA VAL A 84 -1.84 9.23 3.94
C VAL A 84 -0.99 8.69 2.78
N PHE A 85 0.09 9.39 2.42
CA PHE A 85 1.02 9.00 1.35
C PHE A 85 2.13 8.03 1.81
N HIS A 86 2.11 7.62 3.08
CA HIS A 86 3.13 6.80 3.70
C HIS A 86 2.60 5.41 4.00
N CYS A 87 3.40 4.39 3.69
CA CYS A 87 3.16 3.04 4.20
C CYS A 87 3.40 3.04 5.73
N PRO A 88 2.50 2.47 6.56
CA PRO A 88 2.68 2.39 8.01
C PRO A 88 4.01 1.73 8.45
N LYS A 89 4.54 0.79 7.66
CA LYS A 89 5.83 0.13 7.94
C LYS A 89 7.06 1.01 7.73
N LEU A 90 6.90 2.15 7.07
CA LEU A 90 7.96 3.11 6.82
C LEU A 90 7.90 4.33 7.74
N GLU A 91 6.92 4.38 8.64
CA GLU A 91 6.81 5.44 9.63
C GLU A 91 8.07 5.51 10.51
N GLY A 92 8.48 6.74 10.84
CA GLY A 92 9.73 7.01 11.55
C GLY A 92 11.00 6.93 10.70
N ARG A 93 10.93 6.40 9.46
CA ARG A 93 12.06 6.37 8.50
C ARG A 93 11.99 7.46 7.43
N GLY A 94 10.94 8.29 7.46
CA GLY A 94 10.74 9.39 6.51
C GLY A 94 10.38 8.95 5.08
N GLY A 95 10.06 7.68 4.87
CA GLY A 95 9.80 7.12 3.54
C GLY A 95 8.34 7.21 3.11
N TYR A 96 8.12 7.62 1.86
CA TYR A 96 6.88 7.33 1.13
C TYR A 96 6.79 5.83 0.86
N GLY A 97 5.58 5.33 0.58
CA GLY A 97 5.36 3.89 0.36
C GLY A 97 4.66 3.53 -0.94
N TYR A 98 4.16 4.52 -1.68
CA TYR A 98 3.28 4.32 -2.82
C TYR A 98 3.81 5.03 -4.07
N ALA A 99 3.68 4.39 -5.23
CA ALA A 99 3.92 4.99 -6.53
C ALA A 99 2.62 5.05 -7.33
N MET A 100 2.49 6.08 -8.15
CA MET A 100 1.46 6.13 -9.18
C MET A 100 1.93 5.38 -10.43
N ASN A 101 1.01 4.69 -11.08
CA ASN A 101 1.28 3.95 -12.31
C ASN A 101 1.50 4.91 -13.49
N ALA A 102 2.69 4.83 -14.09
CA ALA A 102 3.10 5.66 -15.22
C ALA A 102 2.24 5.44 -16.47
N TYR A 103 1.66 4.24 -16.65
CA TYR A 103 0.82 3.96 -17.82
C TYR A 103 -0.53 4.70 -17.83
N ALA A 104 -0.92 5.27 -16.69
CA ALA A 104 -2.13 6.07 -16.56
C ALA A 104 -1.98 7.47 -17.20
N TRP A 105 -0.74 7.87 -17.53
CA TRP A 105 -0.40 9.13 -18.17
C TRP A 105 0.11 8.91 -19.60
N ASP A 106 -0.26 9.80 -20.52
CA ASP A 106 0.38 9.88 -21.83
C ASP A 106 1.57 10.84 -21.79
N GLU A 107 2.78 10.28 -21.71
CA GLU A 107 4.01 11.08 -21.76
C GLU A 107 4.17 11.82 -23.10
N GLU A 108 3.70 11.26 -24.22
CA GLU A 108 3.86 11.85 -25.55
C GLU A 108 2.96 13.08 -25.73
N HIS A 109 1.69 12.95 -25.38
CA HIS A 109 0.69 14.01 -25.55
C HIS A 109 0.54 14.91 -24.32
N GLN A 110 1.21 14.59 -23.21
CA GLN A 110 1.03 15.25 -21.91
C GLN A 110 -0.44 15.32 -21.48
N THR A 111 -1.22 14.31 -21.87
CA THR A 111 -2.64 14.20 -21.53
C THR A 111 -2.87 13.00 -20.61
N PRO A 112 -3.74 13.14 -19.60
CA PRO A 112 -4.15 11.99 -18.82
C PRO A 112 -5.03 11.09 -19.70
N ARG A 113 -4.75 9.78 -19.67
CA ARG A 113 -5.58 8.80 -20.34
C ARG A 113 -6.68 8.38 -19.37
N TRP A 114 -7.82 9.06 -19.36
CA TRP A 114 -9.00 8.55 -18.65
C TRP A 114 -10.19 8.41 -19.58
N HIS A 115 -10.68 7.17 -19.70
CA HIS A 115 -11.95 6.86 -20.31
C HIS A 115 -12.51 5.63 -19.58
N PRO A 116 -13.79 5.58 -19.17
CA PRO A 116 -14.32 4.45 -18.38
C PRO A 116 -14.03 3.07 -18.99
N GLU A 117 -14.07 2.94 -20.32
CA GLU A 117 -13.78 1.69 -21.02
C GLU A 117 -12.30 1.25 -20.95
N MET A 118 -11.39 2.19 -20.68
CA MET A 118 -9.97 1.90 -20.49
C MET A 118 -9.67 1.28 -19.12
N TYR A 119 -10.58 1.45 -18.16
CA TYR A 119 -10.41 1.12 -16.74
C TYR A 119 -11.53 0.20 -16.23
N PRO A 120 -11.55 -1.08 -16.67
CA PRO A 120 -12.49 -2.05 -16.13
C PRO A 120 -12.31 -2.21 -14.61
N GLN A 121 -13.44 -2.48 -13.95
CA GLN A 121 -13.53 -2.59 -12.50
C GLN A 121 -12.50 -3.60 -11.95
N SER A 122 -11.79 -3.19 -10.90
CA SER A 122 -10.80 -3.99 -10.16
C SER A 122 -9.73 -4.66 -11.02
N LYS A 123 -9.42 -4.12 -12.21
CA LYS A 123 -8.38 -4.66 -13.10
C LYS A 123 -7.17 -3.76 -13.23
N VAL A 124 -7.38 -2.45 -13.44
CA VAL A 124 -6.27 -1.53 -13.71
C VAL A 124 -5.74 -0.91 -12.42
N VAL A 125 -4.47 -1.16 -12.11
CA VAL A 125 -3.78 -0.60 -10.94
C VAL A 125 -3.42 0.86 -11.20
N LEU A 126 -3.76 1.78 -10.30
CA LEU A 126 -3.37 3.19 -10.40
C LEU A 126 -2.31 3.59 -9.38
N ILE A 127 -2.39 3.07 -8.16
CA ILE A 127 -1.42 3.32 -7.11
C ILE A 127 -1.02 1.97 -6.52
N TYR A 128 0.26 1.78 -6.27
CA TYR A 128 0.77 0.52 -5.75
C TYR A 128 1.92 0.73 -4.77
N GLU A 129 2.16 -0.27 -3.92
CA GLU A 129 3.30 -0.26 -3.02
C GLU A 129 4.64 -0.35 -3.78
N THR A 130 5.55 0.60 -3.53
CA THR A 130 6.83 0.74 -4.26
C THR A 130 8.03 0.74 -3.31
N ARG A 131 9.21 0.28 -3.76
CA ARG A 131 10.52 0.48 -3.09
C ARG A 131 10.99 1.94 -3.08
N GLN A 132 10.45 2.80 -3.95
CA GLN A 132 10.82 4.22 -3.99
C GLN A 132 10.33 4.94 -2.72
N SER A 133 11.25 5.55 -1.97
CA SER A 133 10.95 6.23 -0.71
C SER A 133 10.72 7.74 -0.84
N ARG A 134 10.43 8.22 -2.06
CA ARG A 134 10.29 9.65 -2.38
C ARG A 134 8.85 10.06 -2.64
N ARG A 135 8.55 11.34 -2.44
CA ARG A 135 7.26 11.93 -2.83
C ARG A 135 7.06 11.84 -4.33
N ASN A 136 5.80 11.74 -4.77
CA ASN A 136 5.45 11.62 -6.19
C ASN A 136 6.22 10.48 -6.88
N ALA A 137 6.40 9.34 -6.20
CA ALA A 137 6.98 8.16 -6.82
C ALA A 137 6.07 7.71 -7.98
N VAL A 138 6.69 7.31 -9.08
CA VAL A 138 6.03 6.90 -10.32
C VAL A 138 6.83 5.73 -10.88
N GLY A 139 6.14 4.73 -11.44
CA GLY A 139 6.79 3.59 -12.06
C GLY A 139 5.82 2.72 -12.86
N LYS A 140 6.33 1.61 -13.40
CA LYS A 140 5.58 0.68 -14.26
C LYS A 140 5.34 -0.67 -13.57
N GLY A 141 5.60 -0.75 -12.26
CA GLY A 141 5.47 -1.97 -11.44
C GLY A 141 6.78 -2.74 -11.22
N ASP A 142 7.87 -2.37 -11.90
CA ASP A 142 9.21 -2.93 -11.76
C ASP A 142 9.89 -2.59 -10.40
N ASP A 143 9.41 -1.53 -9.77
CA ASP A 143 9.84 -1.03 -8.47
C ASP A 143 9.05 -1.60 -7.29
N ILE A 144 8.12 -2.54 -7.51
CA ILE A 144 7.40 -3.26 -6.46
C ILE A 144 8.38 -4.02 -5.55
N PRO A 145 8.21 -3.99 -4.22
CA PRO A 145 9.06 -4.74 -3.30
C PRO A 145 8.82 -6.26 -3.41
N VAL A 146 9.93 -7.03 -3.46
CA VAL A 146 9.93 -8.49 -3.41
C VAL A 146 10.89 -8.94 -2.30
N PRO A 147 10.41 -9.54 -1.19
CA PRO A 147 8.99 -9.75 -0.87
C PRO A 147 8.24 -8.43 -0.59
N GLY A 148 6.91 -8.47 -0.65
CA GLY A 148 6.06 -7.34 -0.28
C GLY A 148 6.21 -6.97 1.21
N ARG A 149 5.89 -5.72 1.59
CA ARG A 149 6.16 -5.26 2.96
C ARG A 149 5.26 -5.93 3.99
N HIS A 150 4.04 -6.31 3.65
CA HIS A 150 3.03 -6.74 4.62
C HIS A 150 2.86 -8.26 4.65
N ASP A 151 3.64 -8.95 5.51
CA ASP A 151 3.76 -10.42 5.50
C ASP A 151 4.01 -10.99 4.08
N GLY A 152 4.86 -10.31 3.31
CA GLY A 152 5.17 -10.68 1.93
C GLY A 152 4.17 -10.18 0.89
N LYS A 153 3.06 -9.56 1.30
CA LYS A 153 2.06 -8.97 0.41
C LYS A 153 2.38 -7.52 0.04
N ILE A 154 1.91 -7.16 -1.14
CA ILE A 154 1.94 -5.86 -1.79
C ILE A 154 0.50 -5.35 -1.78
N LEU A 155 0.29 -4.08 -1.44
CA LEU A 155 -1.02 -3.46 -1.56
C LEU A 155 -1.14 -2.67 -2.86
N LEU A 156 -2.29 -2.84 -3.50
CA LEU A 156 -2.68 -2.23 -4.77
C LEU A 156 -3.95 -1.40 -4.57
N LEU A 157 -4.04 -0.30 -5.30
CA LEU A 157 -5.24 0.51 -5.48
C LEU A 157 -5.58 0.53 -6.98
N PHE A 158 -6.80 0.12 -7.30
CA PHE A 158 -7.32 0.06 -8.66
C PHE A 158 -8.06 1.33 -9.04
N ALA A 159 -8.32 1.49 -10.34
CA ALA A 159 -8.98 2.66 -10.91
C ALA A 159 -10.44 2.86 -10.44
N ASP A 160 -11.12 1.78 -10.07
CA ASP A 160 -12.45 1.82 -9.46
C ASP A 160 -12.42 2.18 -7.96
N GLY A 161 -11.24 2.44 -7.39
CA GLY A 161 -11.04 2.73 -5.98
C GLY A 161 -10.96 1.50 -5.07
N SER A 162 -11.11 0.29 -5.61
CA SER A 162 -10.93 -0.94 -4.84
C SER A 162 -9.46 -1.15 -4.47
N THR A 163 -9.22 -1.84 -3.36
CA THR A 163 -7.86 -2.17 -2.90
C THR A 163 -7.70 -3.68 -2.77
N MET A 164 -6.50 -4.18 -2.98
CA MET A 164 -6.18 -5.60 -2.84
C MET A 164 -4.78 -5.78 -2.28
N ALA A 165 -4.61 -6.80 -1.44
CA ALA A 165 -3.31 -7.25 -0.96
C ALA A 165 -2.99 -8.60 -1.61
N VAL A 166 -1.85 -8.68 -2.29
CA VAL A 166 -1.39 -9.87 -3.02
C VAL A 166 0.09 -10.10 -2.80
N THR A 167 0.52 -11.36 -2.76
CA THR A 167 1.95 -11.69 -2.85
C THR A 167 2.50 -11.39 -4.26
N PRO A 168 3.83 -11.25 -4.43
CA PRO A 168 4.44 -11.09 -5.73
C PRO A 168 4.11 -12.21 -6.72
N ASP A 169 3.96 -13.44 -6.23
CA ASP A 169 3.62 -14.60 -7.06
C ASP A 169 2.15 -14.56 -7.50
N GLU A 170 1.22 -14.27 -6.58
CA GLU A 170 -0.20 -14.05 -6.93
C GLU A 170 -0.35 -12.90 -7.94
N LEU A 171 0.36 -11.78 -7.74
CA LEU A 171 0.35 -10.66 -8.69
C LEU A 171 0.77 -11.11 -10.10
N ARG A 172 1.84 -11.90 -10.20
CA ARG A 172 2.34 -12.40 -11.49
C ARG A 172 1.32 -13.32 -12.16
N GLU A 173 0.76 -14.27 -11.42
CA GLU A 173 -0.25 -15.18 -11.95
C GLU A 173 -1.50 -14.42 -12.43
N MET A 174 -1.97 -13.44 -11.66
CA MET A 174 -3.11 -12.60 -12.05
C MET A 174 -2.82 -11.73 -13.27
N GLN A 175 -1.58 -11.25 -13.43
CA GLN A 175 -1.15 -10.54 -14.64
C GLN A 175 -1.12 -11.48 -15.87
N GLU A 176 -0.60 -12.69 -15.72
CA GLU A 176 -0.58 -13.71 -16.78
C GLU A 176 -1.99 -14.10 -17.24
N ARG A 177 -2.95 -14.15 -16.31
CA ARG A 177 -4.38 -14.37 -16.60
C ARG A 177 -5.11 -13.14 -17.14
N GLY A 178 -4.48 -11.96 -17.17
CA GLY A 178 -5.13 -10.71 -17.58
C GLY A 178 -6.21 -10.22 -16.60
N GLU A 179 -6.13 -10.65 -15.35
CA GLU A 179 -7.00 -10.21 -14.25
C GLU A 179 -6.54 -8.87 -13.68
N ILE A 180 -5.23 -8.64 -13.64
CA ILE A 180 -4.61 -7.37 -13.22
C ILE A 180 -3.81 -6.78 -14.37
N LEU A 181 -4.00 -5.48 -14.59
CA LEU A 181 -3.35 -4.69 -15.63
C LEU A 181 -2.64 -3.49 -15.01
N PHE A 182 -1.40 -3.27 -15.41
CA PHE A 182 -0.74 -1.97 -15.21
C PHE A 182 -0.99 -1.05 -16.42
N LYS A 183 -0.92 -1.58 -17.64
CA LYS A 183 -1.28 -0.81 -18.82
C LYS A 183 -2.81 -0.81 -18.98
N PRO A 184 -3.48 0.36 -19.02
CA PRO A 184 -4.91 0.41 -19.27
C PRO A 184 -5.26 -0.15 -20.65
N LEU A 185 -6.54 -0.53 -20.85
CA LEU A 185 -7.01 -0.97 -22.15
C LEU A 185 -6.87 0.16 -23.20
N PRO A 186 -6.74 -0.16 -24.50
CA PRO A 186 -6.72 0.87 -25.52
C PRO A 186 -7.99 1.72 -25.50
N PRO A 187 -7.93 3.01 -25.90
CA PRO A 187 -9.11 3.84 -26.01
C PRO A 187 -10.11 3.25 -27.02
N PRO A 188 -11.42 3.50 -26.86
CA PRO A 188 -12.38 3.16 -27.90
C PRO A 188 -12.03 3.83 -29.22
N ARG A 189 -12.39 3.17 -30.32
CA ARG A 189 -12.24 3.69 -31.68
C ARG A 189 -13.40 4.61 -32.05
#